data_AF-A0A961C6H7-F1
#
_entry.id   AF-A0A961C6H7-F1
#
_cell.length_a   1.000
_cell.length_b   1.000
_cell.length_c   1.000
_cell.angle_alpha   90.00
_cell.angle_beta   90.00
_cell.angle_gamma   90.00
#
_symmetry.space_group_name_H-M   'P 1'
#
loop_
_entity.id
_entity.type
_entity.pdbx_description
1 polymer ?
#
loop_
_entity_poly.entity_id
_entity_poly.type
_entity_poly.pdbx_seq_one_letter_code
_entity_poly.pdbx_strand_id
1 'polypeptide(L)'
;MTISWVWWVYGSLRPILDSGSKRAGEGVSLSESFGKQMEYLWDSMPALLVLGFLGLVLAAWSHHGRQIAVIGMGAVVVYALTFFQGAYVHQYWNFAIVLPLAIGAAALIDRALQIVGDNFIPRTVLLGFLAILSAGSLYLHSSAKDQRDQGFAVAGLFDEVDHLGPPTGPKLGLLGQTITGTPWAFYETDGRTLDLEPRSIEVTALKHPDLQVLLPSAFLTIINRDERDLEISAEAGGLAVIPLENLKALLDP
;
A
#
# COMPACT_ATOMS: atom_id res chain seq x y z
N MET A 1 -15.74 21.14 0.27
CA MET A 1 -16.55 20.60 1.39
C MET A 1 -15.67 20.11 2.54
N THR A 2 -14.64 19.29 2.29
CA THR A 2 -13.75 18.72 3.32
C THR A 2 -13.03 19.76 4.18
N ILE A 3 -12.45 20.82 3.57
CA ILE A 3 -11.73 21.88 4.30
C ILE A 3 -12.64 22.62 5.28
N SER A 4 -13.83 23.02 4.81
CA SER A 4 -14.83 23.72 5.64
C SER A 4 -15.34 22.83 6.76
N TRP A 5 -15.50 21.53 6.52
CA TRP A 5 -15.89 20.57 7.55
C TRP A 5 -14.79 20.39 8.61
N VAL A 6 -13.53 20.20 8.21
CA VAL A 6 -12.40 20.09 9.16
C VAL A 6 -12.29 21.36 10.00
N TRP A 7 -12.40 22.53 9.38
CA TRP A 7 -12.35 23.79 10.11
C TRP A 7 -13.50 23.92 11.12
N TRP A 8 -14.71 23.52 10.74
CA TRP A 8 -15.87 23.53 11.63
C TRP A 8 -15.73 22.55 12.82
N VAL A 9 -15.26 21.32 12.57
CA VAL A 9 -15.12 20.28 13.62
C VAL A 9 -13.96 20.58 14.57
N TYR A 10 -12.80 20.94 14.04
CA TYR A 10 -11.56 21.05 14.81
C TYR A 10 -11.21 22.49 15.18
N GLY A 11 -12.01 23.48 14.76
CA GLY A 11 -11.72 24.90 14.93
C GLY A 11 -10.45 25.38 14.22
N SER A 12 -9.79 24.52 13.44
CA SER A 12 -8.48 24.78 12.84
C SER A 12 -8.22 23.87 11.64
N LEU A 13 -7.30 24.29 10.76
CA LEU A 13 -6.79 23.47 9.65
C LEU A 13 -5.50 22.72 10.01
N ARG A 14 -5.03 22.83 11.26
CA ARG A 14 -3.80 22.17 11.73
C ARG A 14 -3.80 20.67 11.44
N PRO A 15 -4.87 19.89 11.67
CA PRO A 15 -4.87 18.46 11.36
C PRO A 15 -4.59 18.13 9.88
N ILE A 16 -5.05 18.99 8.95
CA ILE A 16 -4.75 18.82 7.52
C ILE A 16 -3.28 19.14 7.24
N LEU A 17 -2.77 20.21 7.84
CA LEU A 17 -1.37 20.63 7.66
C LEU A 17 -0.40 19.60 8.25
N ASP A 18 -0.69 19.09 9.45
CA ASP A 18 0.11 18.07 10.14
C ASP A 18 0.08 16.73 9.38
N SER A 19 -1.07 16.38 8.79
CA SER A 19 -1.16 15.22 7.91
C SER A 19 -0.42 15.43 6.59
N GLY A 20 -0.43 16.66 6.07
CA GLY A 20 0.30 17.05 4.87
C GLY A 20 1.80 16.99 5.06
N SER A 21 2.32 17.56 6.15
CA SER A 21 3.75 17.54 6.48
C SER A 21 4.28 16.12 6.68
N LYS A 22 3.53 15.27 7.40
CA LYS A 22 3.84 13.83 7.55
C LYS A 22 3.83 13.05 6.25
N ARG A 23 3.16 13.54 5.19
CA ARG A 23 3.15 12.90 3.87
C ARG A 23 4.21 13.48 2.94
N ALA A 24 4.82 14.60 3.34
CA ALA A 24 5.73 15.37 2.55
C ALA A 24 7.20 14.96 2.71
N GLY A 25 7.58 14.01 3.59
CA GLY A 25 8.95 13.48 3.51
C GLY A 25 9.74 13.13 4.76
N GLU A 26 9.13 12.86 5.90
CA GLU A 26 9.88 12.46 7.08
C GLU A 26 10.43 11.02 6.93
N GLY A 27 11.75 10.88 6.79
CA GLY A 27 12.44 9.58 6.85
C GLY A 27 12.55 8.78 5.54
N VAL A 28 12.22 9.36 4.38
CA VAL A 28 12.38 8.72 3.06
C VAL A 28 13.00 9.73 2.09
N SER A 29 13.84 9.30 1.15
CA SER A 29 14.34 10.15 0.07
C SER A 29 13.43 10.09 -1.17
N LEU A 30 13.44 11.15 -1.99
CA LEU A 30 12.69 11.19 -3.25
C LEU A 30 13.10 10.04 -4.19
N SER A 31 14.39 9.69 -4.23
CA SER A 31 14.93 8.57 -5.02
C SER A 31 14.41 7.22 -4.57
N GLU A 32 14.29 6.97 -3.26
CA GLU A 32 13.73 5.73 -2.72
C GLU A 32 12.24 5.61 -3.04
N SER A 33 11.49 6.72 -2.90
CA SER A 33 10.08 6.78 -3.31
C SER A 33 9.90 6.46 -4.80
N PHE A 34 10.68 7.11 -5.65
CA PHE A 34 10.61 6.88 -7.09
C PHE A 34 11.03 5.46 -7.48
N GLY A 35 12.12 4.95 -6.90
CA GLY A 35 12.62 3.60 -7.16
C GLY A 35 11.58 2.54 -6.83
N LYS A 36 10.98 2.62 -5.64
CA LYS A 36 9.93 1.69 -5.19
C LYS A 36 8.68 1.74 -6.07
N GLN A 37 8.27 2.92 -6.53
CA GLN A 37 7.13 3.04 -7.44
C GLN A 37 7.45 2.47 -8.83
N MET A 38 8.66 2.68 -9.34
CA MET A 38 9.09 2.11 -10.61
C MET A 38 9.19 0.59 -10.56
N GLU A 39 9.73 0.03 -9.48
CA GLU A 39 9.77 -1.41 -9.21
C GLU A 39 8.35 -1.98 -9.21
N TYR A 40 7.45 -1.40 -8.41
CA TYR A 40 6.06 -1.83 -8.35
C TYR A 40 5.36 -1.80 -9.72
N LEU A 41 5.60 -0.77 -10.53
CA LEU A 41 4.99 -0.67 -11.86
C LEU A 41 5.63 -1.59 -12.89
N TRP A 42 6.93 -1.82 -12.78
CA TRP A 42 7.64 -2.80 -13.60
C TRP A 42 7.09 -4.20 -13.30
N ASP A 43 6.91 -4.52 -12.04
CA ASP A 43 6.35 -5.79 -11.60
C ASP A 43 4.89 -5.90 -12.03
N SER A 44 4.08 -4.85 -11.85
CA SER A 44 2.65 -4.91 -12.12
C SER A 44 2.29 -4.82 -13.60
N MET A 45 2.99 -4.00 -14.38
CA MET A 45 2.55 -3.61 -15.72
C MET A 45 3.71 -3.21 -16.65
N PRO A 46 4.68 -4.10 -16.89
CA PRO A 46 5.93 -3.75 -17.60
C PRO A 46 5.67 -3.28 -19.04
N ALA A 47 4.73 -3.92 -19.74
CA ALA A 47 4.35 -3.54 -21.10
C ALA A 47 3.73 -2.14 -21.17
N LEU A 48 2.82 -1.81 -20.23
CA LEU A 48 2.20 -0.49 -20.16
C LEU A 48 3.21 0.59 -19.76
N LEU A 49 4.16 0.26 -18.89
CA LEU A 49 5.24 1.16 -18.53
C LEU A 49 6.07 1.54 -19.76
N VAL A 50 6.56 0.55 -20.53
CA VAL A 50 7.37 0.77 -21.73
C VAL A 50 6.59 1.55 -22.80
N LEU A 51 5.37 1.09 -23.12
CA LEU A 51 4.54 1.72 -24.14
C LEU A 51 4.11 3.13 -23.70
N GLY A 52 3.68 3.31 -22.45
CA GLY A 52 3.30 4.61 -21.92
C GLY A 52 4.46 5.61 -21.95
N PHE A 53 5.68 5.21 -21.59
CA PHE A 53 6.85 6.09 -21.71
C PHE A 53 7.15 6.47 -23.17
N LEU A 54 7.15 5.49 -24.07
CA LEU A 54 7.37 5.75 -25.50
C LEU A 54 6.31 6.72 -26.05
N GLY A 55 5.05 6.50 -25.70
CA GLY A 55 3.95 7.36 -26.11
C GLY A 55 4.02 8.76 -25.51
N LEU A 56 4.50 8.89 -24.27
CA LEU A 56 4.69 10.20 -23.64
C LEU A 56 5.76 11.01 -24.37
N VAL A 57 6.85 10.37 -24.79
CA VAL A 57 7.89 11.01 -25.62
C VAL A 57 7.29 11.48 -26.95
N LEU A 58 6.48 10.64 -27.60
CA LEU A 58 5.77 11.03 -28.83
C LEU A 58 4.80 12.19 -28.60
N ALA A 59 4.05 12.17 -27.50
CA ALA A 59 3.14 13.23 -27.12
C ALA A 59 3.89 14.56 -26.98
N ALA A 60 5.03 14.55 -26.27
CA ALA A 60 5.87 15.71 -26.03
C ALA A 60 6.47 16.31 -27.32
N TRP A 61 6.69 15.50 -28.37
CA TRP A 61 7.15 15.98 -29.67
C TRP A 61 6.05 16.54 -30.57
N SER A 62 4.79 16.22 -30.32
CA SER A 62 3.67 16.76 -31.10
C SER A 62 3.22 18.12 -30.57
N HIS A 63 2.85 19.07 -31.45
CA HIS A 63 2.43 20.41 -30.99
C HIS A 63 1.21 20.37 -30.05
N HIS A 64 0.22 19.53 -30.37
CA HIS A 64 -1.00 19.38 -29.57
C HIS A 64 -0.78 18.54 -28.31
N GLY A 65 -0.10 17.40 -28.44
CA GLY A 65 0.20 16.53 -27.30
C GLY A 65 1.18 17.14 -26.30
N ARG A 66 2.06 18.05 -26.72
CA ARG A 66 3.03 18.73 -25.85
C ARG A 66 2.33 19.53 -24.75
N GLN A 67 1.21 20.21 -25.06
CA GLN A 67 0.48 20.97 -24.05
C GLN A 67 -0.13 20.05 -22.99
N ILE A 68 -0.74 18.94 -23.41
CA ILE A 68 -1.33 17.93 -22.52
C ILE A 68 -0.23 17.27 -21.67
N ALA A 69 0.89 16.89 -22.29
CA ALA A 69 2.03 16.31 -21.61
C ALA A 69 2.61 17.30 -20.58
N VAL A 70 2.83 18.57 -20.92
CA VAL A 70 3.37 19.56 -19.98
C VAL A 70 2.43 19.81 -18.81
N ILE A 71 1.12 19.97 -19.05
CA ILE A 71 0.15 20.21 -17.98
C ILE A 71 0.03 18.97 -17.08
N GLY A 72 -0.10 17.79 -17.67
CA GLY A 72 -0.21 16.53 -16.94
C GLY A 72 1.05 16.21 -16.13
N MET A 73 2.23 16.33 -16.74
CA MET A 73 3.51 16.15 -16.06
C MET A 73 3.75 17.21 -14.99
N GLY A 74 3.33 18.46 -15.21
CA GLY A 74 3.45 19.52 -14.21
C GLY A 74 2.65 19.20 -12.95
N ALA A 75 1.38 18.78 -13.10
CA ALA A 75 0.56 18.37 -11.97
C ALA A 75 1.14 17.17 -11.22
N VAL A 76 1.65 16.19 -11.97
CA VAL A 76 2.34 15.00 -11.46
C VAL A 76 3.59 15.36 -10.66
N VAL A 77 4.44 16.22 -11.20
CA VAL A 77 5.69 16.63 -10.54
C VAL A 77 5.38 17.40 -9.27
N VAL A 78 4.43 18.34 -9.31
CA VAL A 78 4.00 19.06 -8.11
C VAL A 78 3.47 18.10 -7.05
N TYR A 79 2.61 17.15 -7.43
CA TYR A 79 2.07 16.16 -6.51
C TYR A 79 3.17 15.27 -5.93
N ALA A 80 4.02 14.69 -6.78
CA ALA A 80 5.11 13.81 -6.39
C ALA A 80 6.08 14.50 -5.43
N LEU A 81 6.47 15.73 -5.72
CA LEU A 81 7.39 16.50 -4.86
C LEU A 81 6.75 16.91 -3.54
N THR A 82 5.44 17.16 -3.51
CA THR A 82 4.75 17.58 -2.28
C THR A 82 4.45 16.41 -1.35
N PHE A 83 4.31 15.19 -1.90
CA PHE A 83 3.73 14.05 -1.20
C PHE A 83 4.51 12.74 -1.38
N PHE A 84 5.82 12.81 -1.60
CA PHE A 84 6.62 11.64 -1.99
C PHE A 84 6.66 10.53 -0.93
N GLN A 85 6.59 10.85 0.38
CA GLN A 85 6.52 9.83 1.42
C GLN A 85 5.18 9.11 1.41
N GLY A 86 4.09 9.86 1.22
CA GLY A 86 2.78 9.25 1.02
C GLY A 86 2.79 8.30 -0.18
N ALA A 87 3.48 8.66 -1.25
CA ALA A 87 3.62 7.82 -2.44
C ALA A 87 4.55 6.60 -2.24
N TYR A 88 5.52 6.67 -1.33
CA TYR A 88 6.35 5.52 -0.92
C TYR A 88 5.56 4.48 -0.09
N VAL A 89 4.64 4.98 0.74
CA VAL A 89 3.82 4.18 1.66
C VAL A 89 2.60 3.58 0.95
N HIS A 90 1.97 4.34 0.06
CA HIS A 90 0.70 3.95 -0.55
C HIS A 90 0.89 3.62 -2.03
N GLN A 91 0.80 2.33 -2.39
CA GLN A 91 0.87 1.87 -3.78
C GLN A 91 -0.21 2.51 -4.68
N TYR A 92 -1.36 2.89 -4.13
CA TYR A 92 -2.41 3.58 -4.89
C TYR A 92 -2.10 5.07 -5.17
N TRP A 93 -1.00 5.62 -4.62
CA TRP A 93 -0.53 6.99 -4.88
C TRP A 93 0.40 7.07 -6.10
N ASN A 94 0.50 6.00 -6.89
CA ASN A 94 1.22 5.94 -8.17
C ASN A 94 0.67 6.89 -9.26
N PHE A 95 -0.25 7.81 -8.94
CA PHE A 95 -0.76 8.82 -9.88
C PHE A 95 0.35 9.61 -10.56
N ALA A 96 1.48 9.81 -9.86
CA ALA A 96 2.67 10.45 -10.40
C ALA A 96 3.26 9.72 -11.61
N ILE A 97 2.98 8.43 -11.81
CA ILE A 97 3.49 7.66 -12.94
C ILE A 97 2.35 7.15 -13.82
N VAL A 98 1.19 6.81 -13.24
CA VAL A 98 0.01 6.37 -13.98
C VAL A 98 -0.50 7.45 -14.94
N LEU A 99 -0.57 8.72 -14.52
CA LEU A 99 -1.03 9.79 -15.41
C LEU A 99 -0.09 10.00 -16.63
N PRO A 100 1.25 10.06 -16.47
CA PRO A 100 2.18 10.07 -17.59
C PRO A 100 1.99 8.89 -18.55
N LEU A 101 1.81 7.68 -18.01
CA LEU A 101 1.59 6.47 -18.80
C LEU A 101 0.26 6.53 -19.56
N ALA A 102 -0.81 7.05 -18.94
CA ALA A 102 -2.11 7.21 -19.58
C ALA A 102 -2.04 8.22 -20.74
N ILE A 103 -1.36 9.36 -20.54
CA ILE A 103 -1.14 10.36 -21.60
C ILE A 103 -0.36 9.73 -22.75
N GLY A 104 0.70 8.98 -22.44
CA GLY A 104 1.50 8.32 -23.46
C GLY A 104 0.74 7.22 -24.21
N ALA A 105 0.00 6.38 -23.50
CA ALA A 105 -0.85 5.37 -24.10
C ALA A 105 -1.89 6.00 -25.04
N ALA A 106 -2.54 7.10 -24.62
CA ALA A 106 -3.48 7.84 -25.47
C ALA A 106 -2.79 8.36 -26.74
N ALA A 107 -1.60 8.94 -26.64
CA ALA A 107 -0.85 9.44 -27.80
C ALA A 107 -0.43 8.31 -28.77
N LEU A 108 -0.04 7.15 -28.25
CA LEU A 108 0.24 5.97 -29.09
C LEU A 108 -1.01 5.47 -29.81
N ILE A 109 -2.14 5.41 -29.10
CA ILE A 109 -3.42 4.99 -29.68
C ILE A 109 -3.80 5.94 -30.81
N ASP A 110 -3.78 7.25 -30.55
CA ASP A 110 -4.07 8.25 -31.58
C ASP A 110 -3.16 8.10 -32.79
N ARG A 111 -1.86 7.87 -32.57
CA ARG A 111 -0.91 7.69 -33.67
C ARG A 111 -1.17 6.41 -34.46
N ALA A 112 -1.45 5.30 -33.78
CA ALA A 112 -1.77 4.04 -34.41
C ALA A 112 -3.08 4.13 -35.21
N LEU A 113 -4.09 4.83 -34.69
CA LEU A 113 -5.34 5.10 -35.39
C LEU A 113 -5.13 5.93 -36.66
N GLN A 114 -4.26 6.95 -36.62
CA GLN A 114 -3.90 7.73 -37.81
C GLN A 114 -3.20 6.88 -38.88
N ILE A 115 -2.37 5.91 -38.49
CA ILE A 115 -1.66 5.02 -39.43
C ILE A 115 -2.64 4.03 -40.08
N VAL A 116 -3.58 3.50 -39.30
CA VAL A 116 -4.59 2.55 -39.78
C VAL A 116 -5.63 3.21 -40.70
N GLY A 117 -5.87 4.51 -40.53
CA GLY A 117 -6.88 5.26 -41.27
C GLY A 117 -8.30 4.90 -40.85
N ASP A 118 -9.29 5.30 -41.66
CA ASP A 118 -10.73 5.16 -41.33
C ASP A 118 -11.29 3.74 -41.56
N ASN A 119 -10.43 2.76 -41.86
CA ASN A 119 -10.86 1.38 -42.07
C ASN A 119 -11.35 0.74 -40.76
N PHE A 120 -12.64 0.39 -40.71
CA PHE A 120 -13.30 -0.12 -39.51
C PHE A 120 -12.67 -1.41 -38.94
N ILE A 121 -12.32 -2.36 -39.80
CA ILE A 121 -11.79 -3.67 -39.40
C ILE A 121 -10.43 -3.54 -38.68
N PRO A 122 -9.37 -2.98 -39.29
CA PRO A 122 -8.06 -2.87 -38.63
C PRO A 122 -8.11 -1.97 -37.38
N ARG A 123 -8.99 -0.97 -37.35
CA ARG A 123 -9.23 -0.15 -36.16
C ARG A 123 -9.81 -0.95 -34.99
N THR A 124 -10.81 -1.78 -35.27
CA THR A 124 -11.43 -2.64 -34.24
C THR A 124 -10.46 -3.71 -33.73
N VAL A 125 -9.65 -4.30 -34.61
CA VAL A 125 -8.62 -5.27 -34.24
C VAL A 125 -7.55 -4.64 -33.34
N LEU A 126 -7.07 -3.44 -33.69
CA LEU A 126 -6.10 -2.71 -32.87
C LEU A 126 -6.66 -2.40 -31.47
N LEU A 127 -7.87 -1.86 -31.39
CA LEU A 127 -8.51 -1.54 -30.10
C LEU A 127 -8.78 -2.81 -29.27
N GLY A 128 -9.21 -3.90 -29.90
CA GLY A 128 -9.41 -5.19 -29.25
C GLY A 128 -8.11 -5.78 -28.70
N PHE A 129 -7.02 -5.72 -29.48
CA PHE A 129 -5.70 -6.14 -29.03
C PHE A 129 -5.21 -5.35 -27.82
N LEU A 130 -5.33 -4.01 -27.86
CA LEU A 130 -4.95 -3.15 -26.74
C LEU A 130 -5.79 -3.42 -25.49
N ALA A 131 -7.10 -3.62 -25.64
CA ALA A 131 -7.98 -3.96 -24.54
C ALA A 131 -7.60 -5.30 -23.89
N ILE A 132 -7.28 -6.32 -24.69
CA ILE A 132 -6.80 -7.62 -24.20
C ILE A 132 -5.46 -7.46 -23.48
N LEU A 133 -4.55 -6.65 -24.01
CA LEU A 133 -3.25 -6.42 -23.39
C LEU A 133 -3.38 -5.73 -22.03
N SER A 134 -4.25 -4.72 -21.92
CA SER A 134 -4.55 -4.04 -20.66
C SER A 134 -5.29 -4.94 -19.67
N ALA A 135 -6.26 -5.73 -20.13
CA ALA A 135 -6.98 -6.66 -19.26
C ALA A 135 -6.07 -7.80 -18.78
N GLY A 136 -5.21 -8.32 -19.67
CA GLY A 136 -4.24 -9.37 -19.37
C GLY A 136 -3.19 -8.91 -18.37
N SER A 137 -2.66 -7.69 -18.49
CA SER A 137 -1.71 -7.15 -17.50
C SER A 137 -2.34 -6.99 -16.11
N LEU A 138 -3.57 -6.47 -16.05
CA LEU A 138 -4.32 -6.32 -14.80
C LEU A 138 -4.67 -7.67 -14.17
N TYR A 139 -4.98 -8.69 -14.97
CA TYR A 139 -5.32 -10.03 -14.48
C TYR A 139 -4.09 -10.77 -13.92
N LEU A 140 -2.94 -10.67 -14.59
CA LEU A 140 -1.73 -11.40 -14.21
C LEU A 140 -1.05 -10.83 -12.96
N HIS A 141 -1.13 -9.52 -12.74
CA HIS A 141 -0.46 -8.82 -11.64
C HIS A 141 -1.43 -8.03 -10.77
N SER A 142 -2.63 -8.56 -10.56
CA SER A 142 -3.56 -7.90 -9.66
C SER A 142 -2.87 -7.80 -8.29
N SER A 143 -2.65 -6.58 -7.79
CA SER A 143 -2.23 -6.33 -6.40
C SER A 143 -3.20 -6.98 -5.40
N ALA A 144 -4.43 -7.28 -5.82
CA ALA A 144 -5.36 -8.11 -5.06
C ALA A 144 -4.91 -9.57 -4.94
N LYS A 145 -4.02 -10.09 -5.79
CA LYS A 145 -3.36 -11.38 -5.65
C LYS A 145 -2.22 -11.28 -4.65
N ASP A 146 -1.36 -10.26 -4.72
CA ASP A 146 -0.28 -10.07 -3.74
C ASP A 146 -0.81 -9.73 -2.34
N GLN A 147 -1.85 -8.90 -2.23
CA GLN A 147 -2.53 -8.61 -0.96
C GLN A 147 -3.30 -9.83 -0.45
N ARG A 148 -3.86 -10.64 -1.37
CA ARG A 148 -4.49 -11.92 -1.03
C ARG A 148 -3.45 -12.96 -0.63
N ASP A 149 -2.28 -12.98 -1.23
CA ASP A 149 -1.18 -13.91 -0.95
C ASP A 149 -0.43 -13.48 0.33
N GLN A 150 -0.32 -12.18 0.62
CA GLN A 150 0.14 -11.67 1.93
C GLN A 150 -0.91 -11.90 3.02
N GLY A 151 -2.19 -11.65 2.73
CA GLY A 151 -3.30 -11.99 3.62
C GLY A 151 -3.43 -13.50 3.84
N PHE A 152 -3.14 -14.31 2.83
CA PHE A 152 -3.09 -15.78 2.92
C PHE A 152 -1.80 -16.32 3.51
N ALA A 153 -0.68 -15.60 3.44
CA ALA A 153 0.51 -15.93 4.20
C ALA A 153 0.22 -15.80 5.70
N VAL A 154 -0.56 -14.79 6.09
CA VAL A 154 -1.13 -14.71 7.44
C VAL A 154 -2.13 -15.85 7.68
N ALA A 155 -2.99 -16.20 6.70
CA ALA A 155 -3.89 -17.36 6.80
C ALA A 155 -3.16 -18.70 7.01
N GLY A 156 -2.04 -18.94 6.34
CA GLY A 156 -1.21 -20.14 6.54
C GLY A 156 -0.54 -20.15 7.92
N LEU A 157 -0.23 -18.98 8.49
CA LEU A 157 0.20 -18.88 9.87
C LEU A 157 -0.93 -19.24 10.86
N PHE A 158 -2.20 -18.98 10.53
CA PHE A 158 -3.32 -19.49 11.32
C PHE A 158 -3.44 -21.02 11.23
N ASP A 159 -3.25 -21.62 10.05
CA ASP A 159 -3.23 -23.09 9.90
C ASP A 159 -2.08 -23.74 10.70
N GLU A 160 -0.90 -23.10 10.77
CA GLU A 160 0.22 -23.56 11.60
C GLU A 160 -0.06 -23.40 13.11
N VAL A 161 -0.80 -22.36 13.50
CA VAL A 161 -1.24 -22.15 14.90
C VAL A 161 -2.34 -23.14 15.29
N ASP A 162 -3.24 -23.51 14.37
CA ASP A 162 -4.28 -24.53 14.59
C ASP A 162 -3.68 -25.91 14.89
N HIS A 163 -2.49 -26.21 14.37
CA HIS A 163 -1.74 -27.43 14.67
C HIS A 163 -1.12 -27.47 16.07
N LEU A 164 -1.09 -26.35 16.80
CA LEU A 164 -0.65 -26.31 18.21
C LEU A 164 -1.71 -26.89 19.16
N GLY A 165 -2.84 -27.36 18.62
CA GLY A 165 -3.96 -27.92 19.37
C GLY A 165 -4.86 -26.83 19.95
N PRO A 166 -6.12 -27.15 20.28
CA PRO A 166 -7.04 -26.17 20.84
C PRO A 166 -6.43 -25.59 22.13
N PRO A 167 -6.22 -24.27 22.22
CA PRO A 167 -5.73 -23.69 23.45
C PRO A 167 -6.78 -23.94 24.53
N THR A 168 -6.38 -24.47 25.68
CA THR A 168 -7.26 -24.70 26.83
C THR A 168 -7.67 -23.39 27.54
N GLY A 169 -7.45 -22.25 26.90
CA GLY A 169 -7.77 -20.90 27.35
C GLY A 169 -7.89 -19.92 26.16
N PRO A 170 -8.36 -18.69 26.39
CA PRO A 170 -8.61 -17.71 25.33
C PRO A 170 -7.29 -17.24 24.70
N LYS A 171 -6.98 -17.54 23.43
CA LYS A 171 -5.84 -16.92 22.72
C LYS A 171 -6.01 -16.92 21.19
N LEU A 172 -5.95 -15.73 20.60
CA LEU A 172 -4.90 -15.35 19.64
C LEU A 172 -5.00 -13.85 19.36
N GLY A 173 -3.94 -13.09 19.64
CA GLY A 173 -3.79 -11.69 19.24
C GLY A 173 -2.69 -11.55 18.21
N LEU A 174 -2.98 -11.47 16.91
CA LEU A 174 -1.96 -11.05 15.94
C LEU A 174 -1.94 -9.55 15.94
N LEU A 175 -0.79 -8.98 16.29
CA LEU A 175 -0.58 -7.55 16.21
C LEU A 175 0.24 -7.26 14.95
N GLY A 176 -0.43 -6.65 13.98
CA GLY A 176 0.24 -6.01 12.85
C GLY A 176 0.32 -4.51 13.09
N GLN A 177 1.32 -3.85 12.50
CA GLN A 177 1.19 -2.42 12.22
C GLN A 177 0.61 -2.26 10.83
N THR A 178 -0.34 -1.34 10.70
CA THR A 178 -0.58 -0.74 9.38
C THR A 178 0.66 0.07 8.98
N ILE A 179 0.79 0.37 7.69
CA ILE A 179 1.88 1.24 7.20
C ILE A 179 1.83 2.65 7.83
N THR A 180 0.73 3.01 8.51
CA THR A 180 0.58 4.26 9.28
C THR A 180 1.09 4.17 10.72
N GLY A 181 1.73 3.07 11.11
CA GLY A 181 2.22 2.84 12.46
C GLY A 181 1.11 2.56 13.48
N THR A 182 -0.13 2.37 13.02
CA THR A 182 -1.26 2.08 13.90
C THR A 182 -1.30 0.58 14.16
N PRO A 183 -1.13 0.15 15.42
CA PRO A 183 -1.25 -1.25 15.76
C PRO A 183 -2.71 -1.65 15.59
N TRP A 184 -2.94 -2.77 14.92
CA TRP A 184 -4.23 -3.44 14.90
C TRP A 184 -4.02 -4.81 15.51
N ALA A 185 -4.95 -5.21 16.37
CA ALA A 185 -5.00 -6.56 16.89
C ALA A 185 -6.37 -7.14 16.54
N PHE A 186 -6.43 -8.43 16.28
CA PHE A 186 -7.68 -9.16 16.33
C PHE A 186 -7.60 -10.19 17.43
N TYR A 187 -8.72 -10.46 18.09
CA TYR A 187 -8.84 -11.45 19.13
C TYR A 187 -9.77 -12.55 18.65
N GLU A 188 -9.32 -13.80 18.70
CA GLU A 188 -10.15 -14.96 18.41
C GLU A 188 -10.52 -15.75 19.66
N THR A 189 -11.82 -15.99 19.82
CA THR A 189 -12.44 -16.73 20.93
C THR A 189 -13.55 -17.58 20.36
N ASP A 190 -13.53 -18.89 20.63
CA ASP A 190 -14.56 -19.83 20.21
C ASP A 190 -14.93 -19.76 18.70
N GLY A 191 -13.92 -19.57 17.84
CA GLY A 191 -14.09 -19.45 16.38
C GLY A 191 -14.67 -18.11 15.92
N ARG A 192 -14.61 -17.07 16.75
CA ARG A 192 -15.03 -15.69 16.41
C ARG A 192 -13.85 -14.74 16.49
N THR A 193 -13.52 -14.14 15.36
CA THR A 193 -12.51 -13.08 15.24
C THR A 193 -13.17 -11.72 15.48
N LEU A 194 -12.60 -10.92 16.39
CA LEU A 194 -13.02 -9.54 16.68
C LEU A 194 -11.84 -8.59 16.47
N ASP A 195 -12.03 -7.54 15.67
CA ASP A 195 -11.07 -6.44 15.55
C ASP A 195 -11.02 -5.63 16.84
N LEU A 196 -9.82 -5.46 17.41
CA LEU A 196 -9.57 -4.64 18.58
C LEU A 196 -9.01 -3.28 18.16
N GLU A 197 -9.77 -2.22 18.46
CA GLU A 197 -9.24 -0.86 18.44
C GLU A 197 -8.12 -0.68 19.49
N PRO A 198 -7.15 0.24 19.32
CA PRO A 198 -6.04 0.41 20.25
C PRO A 198 -6.42 0.58 21.73
N ARG A 199 -7.50 1.31 22.03
CA ARG A 199 -8.00 1.45 23.41
C ARG A 199 -8.59 0.15 23.95
N SER A 200 -9.15 -0.68 23.08
CA SER A 200 -9.66 -2.01 23.44
C SER A 200 -8.53 -2.99 23.70
N ILE A 201 -7.34 -2.80 23.11
CA ILE A 201 -6.15 -3.62 23.41
C ILE A 201 -5.75 -3.45 24.87
N GLU A 202 -5.68 -2.22 25.40
CA GLU A 202 -5.33 -1.96 26.80
C GLU A 202 -6.34 -2.56 27.78
N VAL A 203 -7.64 -2.40 27.50
CA VAL A 203 -8.71 -2.94 28.35
C VAL A 203 -8.71 -4.48 28.31
N THR A 204 -8.45 -5.06 27.15
CA THR A 204 -8.34 -6.52 26.98
C THR A 204 -7.10 -7.06 27.68
N ALA A 205 -5.96 -6.37 27.61
CA ALA A 205 -4.72 -6.73 28.31
C ALA A 205 -4.91 -6.76 29.84
N LEU A 206 -5.64 -5.78 30.38
CA LEU A 206 -5.94 -5.75 31.82
C LEU A 206 -6.88 -6.87 32.27
N LYS A 207 -7.80 -7.30 31.39
CA LYS A 207 -8.79 -8.34 31.72
C LYS A 207 -8.28 -9.76 31.47
N HIS A 208 -7.33 -9.90 30.55
CA HIS A 208 -6.82 -11.18 30.08
C HIS A 208 -5.29 -11.12 29.96
N PRO A 209 -4.56 -11.02 31.08
CA PRO A 209 -3.09 -10.93 31.07
C PRO A 209 -2.42 -12.19 30.53
N ASP A 210 -3.15 -13.31 30.52
CA ASP A 210 -2.72 -14.60 29.99
C ASP A 210 -2.69 -14.66 28.45
N LEU A 211 -3.27 -13.68 27.76
CA LEU A 211 -3.23 -13.62 26.30
C LEU A 211 -1.80 -13.54 25.77
N GLN A 212 -1.53 -14.30 24.72
CA GLN A 212 -0.28 -14.21 23.96
C GLN A 212 -0.53 -13.45 22.68
N VAL A 213 0.45 -12.61 22.34
CA VAL A 213 0.50 -11.84 21.10
C VAL A 213 1.50 -12.50 20.17
N LEU A 214 1.07 -12.76 18.95
CA LEU A 214 1.95 -13.17 17.87
C LEU A 214 2.40 -11.92 17.12
N LEU A 215 3.72 -11.72 17.10
CA LEU A 215 4.38 -10.65 16.36
C LEU A 215 5.17 -11.25 15.21
N PRO A 216 5.08 -10.70 13.98
CA PRO A 216 6.06 -10.97 12.93
C PRO A 216 7.48 -10.71 13.44
N SER A 217 8.44 -11.59 13.14
CA SER A 217 9.85 -11.43 13.59
C SER A 217 10.48 -10.14 13.07
N ALA A 218 10.04 -9.68 11.89
CA ALA A 218 10.43 -8.38 11.35
C ALA A 218 10.07 -7.22 12.29
N PHE A 219 9.04 -7.39 13.12
CA PHE A 219 8.60 -6.43 14.13
C PHE A 219 9.58 -6.36 15.31
N LEU A 220 10.13 -7.50 15.73
CA LEU A 220 11.15 -7.54 16.77
C LEU A 220 12.43 -6.81 16.36
N THR A 221 12.81 -6.85 15.08
CA THR A 221 14.01 -6.15 14.60
C THR A 221 13.88 -4.63 14.72
N ILE A 222 12.67 -4.09 14.57
CA ILE A 222 12.39 -2.66 14.75
C ILE A 222 12.45 -2.29 16.23
N ILE A 223 11.88 -3.12 17.10
CA ILE A 223 11.82 -2.91 18.55
C ILE A 223 13.19 -3.06 19.22
N ASN A 224 13.98 -4.05 18.81
CA ASN A 224 15.33 -4.31 19.36
C ASN A 224 16.30 -3.14 19.07
N ARG A 225 15.95 -2.27 18.11
CA ARG A 225 16.69 -1.04 17.82
C ARG A 225 16.54 0.04 18.90
N ASP A 226 15.53 -0.06 19.75
CA ASP A 226 15.23 0.86 20.87
C ASP A 226 15.75 0.32 22.24
N GLU A 227 16.59 -0.73 22.26
CA GLU A 227 17.17 -1.33 23.49
C GLU A 227 16.14 -1.80 24.56
N ARG A 228 14.89 -2.06 24.16
CA ARG A 228 13.89 -2.64 25.08
C ARG A 228 14.11 -4.15 25.19
N ASP A 229 14.62 -4.62 26.32
CA ASP A 229 14.73 -6.05 26.66
C ASP A 229 13.33 -6.69 26.74
N LEU A 230 12.90 -7.31 25.63
CA LEU A 230 11.67 -8.09 25.59
C LEU A 230 11.97 -9.56 25.87
N GLU A 231 11.27 -10.14 26.84
CA GLU A 231 11.22 -11.60 26.98
C GLU A 231 10.37 -12.20 25.85
N ILE A 232 11.05 -12.81 24.88
CA ILE A 232 10.44 -13.60 23.81
C ILE A 232 10.22 -15.01 24.32
N SER A 233 8.95 -15.42 24.45
CA SER A 233 8.60 -16.73 25.04
C SER A 233 8.82 -17.90 24.08
N ALA A 234 8.72 -17.66 22.77
CA ALA A 234 9.05 -18.63 21.71
C ALA A 234 9.17 -17.92 20.35
N GLU A 235 10.03 -18.45 19.47
CA GLU A 235 10.06 -18.12 18.04
C GLU A 235 9.75 -19.37 17.23
N ALA A 236 8.76 -19.28 16.32
CA ALA A 236 8.41 -20.35 15.39
C ALA A 236 7.92 -19.73 14.08
N GLY A 237 8.41 -20.22 12.94
CA GLY A 237 7.90 -19.81 11.61
C GLY A 237 8.07 -18.32 11.26
N GLY A 238 8.98 -17.59 11.93
CA GLY A 238 9.09 -16.16 11.75
C GLY A 238 8.06 -15.35 12.54
N LEU A 239 7.42 -15.95 13.56
CA LEU A 239 6.63 -15.27 14.58
C LEU A 239 7.29 -15.36 15.94
N ALA A 240 7.17 -14.29 16.72
CA ALA A 240 7.52 -14.23 18.12
C ALA A 240 6.27 -14.18 18.98
N VAL A 241 6.24 -15.01 20.01
CA VAL A 241 5.17 -15.05 21.00
C VAL A 241 5.60 -14.20 22.19
N ILE A 242 4.89 -13.11 22.46
CA ILE A 242 5.09 -12.33 23.69
C ILE A 242 3.82 -12.30 24.54
N PRO A 243 3.92 -12.25 25.88
CA PRO A 243 2.79 -11.93 26.74
C PRO A 243 2.15 -10.58 26.36
N LEU A 244 0.81 -10.50 26.38
CA LEU A 244 0.08 -9.26 26.04
C LEU A 244 0.41 -8.10 26.99
N GLU A 245 0.78 -8.40 28.23
CA GLU A 245 1.29 -7.41 29.19
C GLU A 245 2.61 -6.74 28.73
N ASN A 246 3.48 -7.48 28.03
CA ASN A 246 4.72 -6.94 27.46
C ASN A 246 4.46 -6.07 26.22
N LEU A 247 3.31 -6.25 25.56
CA LEU A 247 2.91 -5.40 24.44
C LEU A 247 2.68 -3.95 24.88
N LYS A 248 2.19 -3.72 26.10
CA LYS A 248 1.96 -2.35 26.60
C LYS A 248 3.23 -1.52 26.59
N ALA A 249 4.35 -2.13 26.98
CA ALA A 249 5.68 -1.50 26.94
C ALA A 249 6.16 -1.15 25.53
N LEU A 250 5.53 -1.71 24.48
CA LEU A 250 5.82 -1.43 23.07
C LEU A 250 4.90 -0.38 22.45
N LEU A 251 3.71 -0.21 23.01
CA LEU A 251 2.70 0.71 22.52
C LEU A 251 2.76 2.09 23.16
N ASP A 252 3.37 2.20 24.34
CA ASP A 252 3.72 3.50 24.93
C ASP A 252 4.96 4.08 24.20
N PRO A 253 4.80 5.24 23.53
CA PRO A 253 5.87 5.89 22.77
C PRO A 253 6.97 6.49 23.66
#